data_AF-A0A7V2W4E9-F1
#
_entry.id   AF-A0A7V2W4E9-F1
#
_cell.length_a   1.000
_cell.length_b   1.000
_cell.length_c   1.000
_cell.angle_alpha   90.00
_cell.angle_beta   90.00
_cell.angle_gamma   90.00
#
_symmetry.space_group_name_H-M   'P 1'
#
loop_
_entity.id
_entity.type
_entity.pdbx_description
1 polymer ?
#
loop_
_entity_poly.entity_id
_entity_poly.type
_entity_poly.pdbx_seq_one_letter_code
_entity_poly.pdbx_strand_id
1 'polypeptide(L)'
;MKNIFFCFLLLTVFAACKDDDISGTLNGEIPSCVKVLYEDGPGQDTNLIAVKRVLVGEEYHYWLNTGFNAFDGPEYIVNESCDTVCIFCFCPPDPCHNNYNGDWEVVWEK
;
A
#
# COMPACT_ATOMS: atom_id res chain seq x y z
N MET A 1 47.40 -45.17 -4.40
CA MET A 1 46.66 -44.75 -3.20
C MET A 1 46.55 -43.23 -3.19
N LYS A 2 45.36 -42.73 -2.85
CA LYS A 2 45.03 -41.39 -2.35
C LYS A 2 44.61 -40.30 -3.36
N ASN A 3 43.31 -40.37 -3.66
CA ASN A 3 42.31 -39.31 -3.54
C ASN A 3 42.19 -38.25 -4.66
N ILE A 4 41.44 -38.64 -5.69
CA ILE A 4 40.37 -37.82 -6.28
C ILE A 4 39.27 -37.66 -5.23
N PHE A 5 38.83 -36.44 -4.88
CA PHE A 5 37.44 -36.12 -4.51
C PHE A 5 37.29 -34.61 -4.20
N PHE A 6 36.21 -34.01 -4.74
CA PHE A 6 35.70 -32.63 -4.54
C PHE A 6 36.58 -31.49 -5.09
N CYS A 7 36.42 -30.97 -6.32
CA CYS A 7 35.21 -30.65 -7.11
C CYS A 7 34.16 -29.86 -6.33
N PHE A 8 34.02 -28.59 -6.71
CA PHE A 8 32.78 -27.81 -6.68
C PHE A 8 32.03 -27.80 -5.35
N LEU A 9 32.34 -26.85 -4.47
CA LEU A 9 31.31 -26.34 -3.58
C LEU A 9 31.66 -24.94 -3.04
N LEU A 10 30.75 -24.00 -3.30
CA LEU A 10 30.59 -22.68 -2.69
C LEU A 10 31.72 -21.68 -3.01
N LEU A 11 31.65 -20.87 -4.07
CA LEU A 11 30.53 -19.98 -4.44
C LEU A 11 29.98 -19.26 -3.19
N THR A 12 30.87 -18.58 -2.46
CA THR A 12 30.50 -17.60 -1.45
C THR A 12 29.98 -16.34 -2.13
N VAL A 13 28.69 -16.39 -2.44
CA VAL A 13 27.67 -15.36 -2.18
C VAL A 13 28.18 -13.93 -2.38
N PHE A 14 28.20 -13.50 -3.64
CA PHE A 14 27.82 -12.13 -3.97
C PHE A 14 26.34 -11.99 -3.61
N ALA A 15 26.04 -11.60 -2.37
CA ALA A 15 24.81 -10.89 -2.09
C ALA A 15 24.99 -9.50 -2.69
N ALA A 16 24.89 -9.43 -4.02
CA ALA A 16 24.42 -8.21 -4.64
C ALA A 16 23.08 -7.92 -3.97
N CYS A 17 22.99 -6.81 -3.23
CA CYS A 17 21.72 -6.11 -3.14
C CYS A 17 21.34 -5.87 -4.59
N LYS A 18 20.48 -6.74 -5.09
CA LYS A 18 19.60 -6.35 -6.17
C LYS A 18 18.84 -5.19 -5.56
N ASP A 19 18.95 -4.01 -6.17
CA ASP A 19 17.86 -3.06 -6.07
C ASP A 19 16.66 -3.83 -6.61
N ASP A 20 15.99 -4.54 -5.71
CA ASP A 20 14.61 -4.88 -5.92
C ASP A 20 13.98 -3.50 -6.00
N ASP A 21 13.76 -3.02 -7.23
CA ASP A 21 12.71 -2.07 -7.48
C ASP A 21 11.54 -2.56 -6.63
N ILE A 22 11.24 -1.84 -5.55
CA ILE A 22 10.04 -2.02 -4.73
C ILE A 22 8.88 -1.53 -5.60
N SER A 23 8.71 -2.16 -6.76
CA SER A 23 7.44 -2.30 -7.44
C SER A 23 6.75 -3.39 -6.64
N GLY A 24 6.11 -3.00 -5.54
CA GLY A 24 5.40 -3.88 -4.63
C GLY A 24 4.47 -4.82 -5.37
N THR A 25 4.92 -6.06 -5.59
CA THR A 25 4.06 -7.15 -6.06
C THR A 25 3.28 -7.64 -4.85
N LEU A 26 2.27 -6.87 -4.46
CA LEU A 26 1.39 -7.23 -3.35
C LEU A 26 0.32 -8.18 -3.88
N ASN A 27 0.23 -9.33 -3.23
CA ASN A 27 -0.76 -10.34 -3.52
C ASN A 27 -2.15 -9.76 -3.28
N GLY A 28 -2.90 -9.54 -4.36
CA GLY A 28 -4.26 -9.02 -4.38
C GLY A 28 -4.40 -7.94 -5.44
N GLU A 29 -5.21 -8.20 -6.47
CA GLU A 29 -5.45 -7.23 -7.54
C GLU A 29 -6.16 -6.00 -6.96
N ILE A 30 -5.46 -4.86 -6.94
CA ILE A 30 -6.07 -3.56 -6.59
C ILE A 30 -7.16 -3.26 -7.65
N PRO A 31 -8.40 -2.96 -7.24
CA PRO A 31 -9.48 -2.62 -8.17
C PRO A 31 -9.06 -1.48 -9.10
N SER A 32 -9.41 -1.60 -10.38
CA SER A 32 -9.04 -0.60 -11.39
C SER A 32 -9.53 0.80 -11.05
N CYS A 33 -10.69 0.93 -10.40
CA CYS A 33 -11.19 2.22 -9.95
C CYS A 33 -10.29 2.86 -8.88
N VAL A 34 -9.70 2.06 -7.98
CA VAL A 34 -8.74 2.54 -6.98
C VAL A 34 -7.42 2.92 -7.66
N LYS A 35 -6.97 2.14 -8.66
CA LYS A 35 -5.80 2.46 -9.48
C LYS A 35 -5.91 3.82 -10.14
N VAL A 36 -7.07 4.08 -10.76
CA VAL A 36 -7.35 5.39 -11.38
C VAL A 36 -7.19 6.51 -10.36
N LEU A 37 -7.56 6.34 -9.08
CA LEU A 37 -7.44 7.43 -8.09
C LEU A 37 -5.99 7.89 -7.85
N TYR A 38 -4.99 7.02 -8.00
CA TYR A 38 -3.57 7.37 -7.81
C TYR A 38 -2.73 7.39 -9.11
N GLU A 39 -3.22 6.82 -10.22
CA GLU A 39 -2.57 6.86 -11.53
C GLU A 39 -3.06 8.03 -12.40
N ASP A 40 -4.38 8.31 -12.43
CA ASP A 40 -5.02 9.23 -13.39
C ASP A 40 -6.03 10.23 -12.77
N GLY A 41 -6.34 10.07 -11.48
CA GLY A 41 -7.40 10.77 -10.77
C GLY A 41 -6.91 12.01 -10.02
N PRO A 42 -7.74 12.58 -9.13
CA PRO A 42 -7.31 13.67 -8.26
C PRO A 42 -6.16 13.29 -7.32
N GLY A 43 -5.57 12.08 -7.36
CA GLY A 43 -4.26 11.76 -6.78
C GLY A 43 -3.06 12.41 -7.49
N GLN A 44 -3.30 13.23 -8.52
CA GLN A 44 -2.45 14.39 -8.84
C GLN A 44 -2.60 15.53 -7.82
N ASP A 45 -3.43 15.39 -6.77
CA ASP A 45 -3.21 16.10 -5.51
C ASP A 45 -1.77 15.81 -5.16
N THR A 46 -0.94 16.86 -5.12
CA THR A 46 0.50 16.75 -4.87
C THR A 46 0.82 16.01 -3.58
N ASN A 47 -0.19 15.85 -2.73
CA ASN A 47 -0.10 15.38 -1.37
C ASN A 47 -0.40 13.89 -1.22
N LEU A 48 -0.93 13.17 -2.22
CA LEU A 48 -1.09 11.72 -2.09
C LEU A 48 0.29 11.06 -1.98
N ILE A 49 0.53 10.39 -0.84
CA ILE A 49 1.82 9.75 -0.55
C ILE A 49 1.73 8.23 -0.62
N ALA A 50 0.57 7.65 -0.26
CA ALA A 50 0.39 6.21 -0.25
C ALA A 50 -1.09 5.82 -0.42
N VAL A 51 -1.31 4.61 -0.92
CA VAL A 51 -2.59 3.91 -0.78
C VAL A 51 -2.37 2.76 0.16
N LYS A 52 -3.19 2.67 1.20
CA LYS A 52 -3.12 1.59 2.19
C LYS A 52 -4.41 0.77 2.15
N ARG A 53 -4.31 -0.52 2.41
CA ARG A 53 -5.40 -1.49 2.39
C ARG A 53 -5.63 -2.06 3.77
N VAL A 54 -6.88 -2.33 4.12
CA VAL A 54 -7.26 -3.11 5.30
C VAL A 54 -8.49 -3.97 4.96
N LEU A 55 -8.59 -5.15 5.56
CA LEU A 55 -9.78 -6.01 5.45
C LEU A 55 -10.76 -5.65 6.57
N VAL A 56 -11.97 -5.23 6.23
CA VAL A 56 -13.05 -4.95 7.19
C VAL A 56 -14.21 -5.91 6.92
N GLY A 57 -14.38 -6.90 7.79
CA GLY A 57 -15.32 -7.99 7.53
C GLY A 57 -14.82 -8.86 6.37
N GLU A 58 -15.53 -8.83 5.24
CA GLU A 58 -15.21 -9.59 4.02
C GLU A 58 -14.82 -8.68 2.84
N GLU A 59 -14.65 -7.38 3.06
CA GLU A 59 -14.39 -6.37 2.02
C GLU A 59 -13.07 -5.63 2.27
N TYR A 60 -12.29 -5.40 1.21
CA TYR A 60 -11.12 -4.54 1.28
C TYR A 60 -11.51 -3.06 1.22
N HIS A 61 -10.96 -2.31 2.17
CA HIS A 61 -11.03 -0.86 2.19
C HIS A 61 -9.64 -0.28 1.88
N TYR A 62 -9.62 0.86 1.19
CA TYR A 62 -8.43 1.53 0.69
C TYR A 62 -8.41 2.96 1.20
N TRP A 63 -7.40 3.30 2.00
CA TRP A 63 -7.14 4.65 2.46
C TRP A 63 -6.23 5.37 1.49
N LEU A 64 -6.74 6.45 0.89
CA LEU A 64 -5.99 7.41 0.09
C LEU A 64 -5.24 8.33 1.06
N ASN A 65 -4.04 7.90 1.45
CA ASN A 65 -3.26 8.53 2.50
C ASN A 65 -2.42 9.68 1.90
N THR A 66 -2.64 10.88 2.40
CA THR A 66 -1.92 12.10 1.99
C THR A 66 -0.91 12.56 3.04
N GLY A 67 -0.77 11.82 4.15
CA GLY A 67 0.02 12.25 5.31
C GLY A 67 -0.65 13.40 6.07
N PHE A 68 -1.98 13.48 5.98
CA PHE A 68 -2.81 14.60 6.40
C PHE A 68 -2.40 15.28 7.71
N ASN A 69 -2.13 16.58 7.61
CA ASN A 69 -2.23 17.54 8.71
C ASN A 69 -3.53 18.34 8.58
N ALA A 70 -3.97 19.00 9.66
CA ALA A 70 -5.27 19.68 9.74
C ALA A 70 -5.60 20.70 8.61
N PHE A 71 -4.62 21.11 7.80
CA PHE A 71 -4.77 22.07 6.70
C PHE A 71 -4.75 21.46 5.30
N ASP A 72 -4.49 20.15 5.17
CA ASP A 72 -4.21 19.51 3.87
C ASP A 72 -5.48 19.05 3.13
N GLY A 73 -6.67 19.26 3.73
CA GLY A 73 -7.95 18.82 3.19
C GLY A 73 -8.29 17.35 3.52
N PRO A 74 -9.53 16.89 3.30
CA PRO A 74 -9.97 15.56 3.70
C PRO A 74 -9.13 14.41 3.08
N GLU A 75 -8.88 13.36 3.85
CA GLU A 75 -8.49 12.04 3.33
C GLU A 75 -9.72 11.14 3.24
N TYR A 76 -9.66 10.21 2.29
CA TYR A 76 -10.79 9.34 1.98
C TYR A 76 -10.41 7.87 2.14
N ILE A 77 -11.35 7.10 2.65
CA ILE A 77 -11.33 5.64 2.57
C ILE A 77 -12.44 5.22 1.60
N VAL A 78 -12.06 4.41 0.62
CA VAL A 78 -12.98 3.83 -0.36
C VAL A 78 -13.01 2.31 -0.24
N ASN A 79 -14.08 1.66 -0.66
CA ASN A 79 -14.17 0.21 -0.73
C ASN A 79 -13.75 -0.34 -2.11
N GLU A 80 -13.92 -1.64 -2.34
CA GLU A 80 -13.59 -2.30 -3.62
C GLU A 80 -14.41 -1.77 -4.80
N SER A 81 -15.60 -1.21 -4.53
CA SER A 81 -16.46 -0.56 -5.51
C SER A 81 -16.15 0.93 -5.69
N CYS A 82 -15.13 1.44 -5.01
CA CYS A 82 -14.75 2.85 -4.97
C CYS A 82 -15.80 3.80 -4.37
N ASP A 83 -16.73 3.27 -3.59
CA ASP A 83 -17.62 4.09 -2.77
C ASP A 83 -16.85 4.66 -1.58
N THR A 84 -17.02 5.95 -1.31
CA THR A 84 -16.46 6.56 -0.09
C THR A 84 -17.19 6.00 1.14
N VAL A 85 -16.47 5.25 1.95
CA VAL A 85 -16.99 4.62 3.18
C VAL A 85 -16.58 5.40 4.43
N CYS A 86 -15.56 6.25 4.32
CA CYS A 86 -15.10 7.07 5.44
C CYS A 86 -14.31 8.28 4.96
N ILE A 87 -14.35 9.37 5.73
CA ILE A 87 -13.61 10.61 5.45
C ILE A 87 -12.89 11.05 6.72
N PHE A 88 -11.57 11.21 6.68
CA PHE A 88 -10.82 11.90 7.73
C PHE A 88 -10.69 13.37 7.35
N CYS A 89 -11.25 14.27 8.16
CA CYS A 89 -11.09 15.70 7.95
C CYS A 89 -10.96 16.46 9.27
N PHE A 90 -10.59 17.74 9.16
CA PHE A 90 -10.72 18.71 10.25
C PHE A 90 -12.19 19.13 10.43
N CYS A 91 -13.00 18.14 10.79
CA CYS A 91 -14.45 18.17 10.93
C CYS A 91 -14.82 17.29 12.15
N PRO A 92 -16.06 17.34 12.66
CA PRO A 92 -16.48 16.37 13.66
C PRO A 92 -16.20 14.94 13.16
N PRO A 93 -15.58 14.07 13.98
CA PRO A 93 -15.16 12.75 13.53
C PRO A 93 -16.37 11.94 13.08
N ASP A 94 -16.26 11.33 11.90
CA ASP A 94 -17.28 10.45 11.38
C ASP A 94 -17.30 9.17 12.23
N PRO A 95 -18.47 8.64 12.63
CA PRO A 95 -18.58 7.36 13.32
C PRO A 95 -17.78 6.21 12.67
N CYS A 96 -17.58 6.25 11.35
CA CYS A 96 -16.79 5.26 10.61
C CYS A 96 -15.33 5.17 11.08
N HIS A 97 -14.75 6.23 11.67
CA HIS A 97 -13.36 6.22 12.17
C HIS A 97 -13.09 5.07 13.14
N ASN A 98 -14.10 4.70 13.95
CA ASN A 98 -13.97 3.62 14.93
C ASN A 98 -13.79 2.23 14.30
N ASN A 99 -14.04 2.09 12.99
CA ASN A 99 -13.88 0.83 12.27
C ASN A 99 -12.42 0.58 11.84
N TYR A 100 -11.56 1.59 11.92
CA TYR A 100 -10.22 1.58 11.33
C TYR A 100 -9.12 1.68 12.38
N ASN A 101 -9.02 0.64 13.21
CA ASN A 101 -8.02 0.53 14.28
C ASN A 101 -6.95 -0.53 13.98
N GLY A 102 -7.01 -1.13 12.79
CA GLY A 102 -6.20 -2.27 12.39
C GLY A 102 -4.90 -1.90 11.69
N ASP A 103 -4.08 -2.92 11.46
CA ASP A 103 -2.84 -2.81 10.71
C ASP A 103 -3.16 -2.63 9.22
N TRP A 104 -2.83 -1.44 8.70
CA TRP A 104 -2.96 -1.11 7.30
C TRP A 104 -1.74 -1.61 6.51
N GLU A 105 -1.99 -2.24 5.37
CA GLU A 105 -0.97 -2.69 4.43
C GLU A 105 -0.75 -1.63 3.34
N VAL A 106 0.47 -1.15 3.13
CA VAL A 106 0.76 -0.22 2.03
C VAL A 106 0.67 -0.99 0.71
N VAL A 107 -0.21 -0.54 -0.19
CA VAL A 107 -0.42 -1.14 -1.52
C VAL A 107 0.11 -0.33 -2.69
N TRP A 108 0.40 0.94 -2.45
CA TRP A 108 1.08 1.83 -3.37
C TRP A 108 1.72 2.97 -2.56
N GLU A 109 2.87 3.48 -3.00
CA GLU A 109 3.60 4.60 -2.38
C GLU A 109 4.35 5.37 -3.48
N LYS A 110 4.53 6.69 -3.27
CA LYS A 110 5.15 7.62 -4.22
C LYS A 110 6.64 7.84 -3.98
#